data_AF-A0A7V8YIP8-F1
#
_entry.id   AF-A0A7V8YIP8-F1
#
_cell.length_a   1.000
_cell.length_b   1.000
_cell.length_c   1.000
_cell.angle_alpha   90.00
_cell.angle_beta   90.00
_cell.angle_gamma   90.00
#
_symmetry.space_group_name_H-M   'P 1'
#
loop_
_entity.id
_entity.type
_entity.pdbx_description
1 polymer ?
#
loop_
_entity_poly.entity_id
_entity_poly.type
_entity_poly.pdbx_seq_one_letter_code
_entity_poly.pdbx_strand_id
1 'polypeptide(L)'
;MVPFFMGEVRKISVSMPASVIERIRLAAEACGQSVSAWLADAAMAQLDEQARLVIGRIAAEELVAEYEAKHGPIPLETIAEVEAFLAAPGPTPIVPTDLRRIG
;
A
#
# COMPACT_ATOMS: atom_id res chain seq x y z
N MET A 1 2.88 -27.15 8.87
CA MET A 1 4.33 -26.93 8.77
C MET A 1 4.53 -25.42 8.74
N VAL A 2 4.97 -24.82 9.85
CA VAL A 2 5.10 -23.35 9.97
C VAL A 2 6.44 -22.96 9.34
N PRO A 3 6.53 -21.94 8.46
CA PRO A 3 7.81 -21.55 7.89
C PRO A 3 8.68 -20.98 9.02
N PHE A 4 9.84 -21.59 9.23
CA PHE A 4 10.85 -21.09 10.16
C PHE A 4 11.50 -19.88 9.49
N PHE A 5 11.33 -18.69 10.05
CA PHE A 5 12.04 -17.50 9.59
C PHE A 5 13.56 -17.78 9.64
N MET A 6 14.22 -17.80 8.49
CA MET A 6 15.67 -18.07 8.31
C MET A 6 16.53 -16.83 8.63
N GLY A 7 16.18 -16.06 9.66
CA GLY A 7 16.86 -14.82 10.04
C GLY A 7 17.09 -14.70 11.55
N GLU A 8 17.93 -13.75 11.97
CA GLU A 8 18.13 -13.45 13.40
C GLU A 8 16.82 -12.94 14.02
N VAL A 9 16.31 -13.66 15.02
CA VAL A 9 15.07 -13.27 15.73
C VAL A 9 15.43 -12.47 16.97
N ARG A 10 14.92 -11.23 17.05
CA ARG A 10 15.05 -10.37 18.25
C ARG A 10 13.70 -10.22 18.95
N LYS A 11 13.69 -10.45 20.26
CA LYS A 11 12.50 -10.28 21.09
C LYS A 11 12.22 -8.78 21.31
N ILE A 12 10.99 -8.37 21.06
CA ILE A 12 10.44 -7.07 21.46
C ILE A 12 9.37 -7.27 22.53
N SER A 13 9.20 -6.30 23.43
CA SER A 13 8.10 -6.27 24.39
C SER A 13 7.21 -5.08 24.07
N VAL A 14 5.92 -5.31 23.86
CA VAL A 14 4.95 -4.29 23.45
C VAL A 14 3.77 -4.32 24.42
N SER A 15 3.42 -3.14 24.95
CA SER A 15 2.23 -2.97 25.78
C SER A 15 1.06 -2.54 24.89
N MET A 16 -0.11 -3.16 25.07
CA MET A 16 -1.29 -2.88 24.26
C MET A 16 -2.57 -3.18 25.06
N PRO A 17 -3.71 -2.53 24.74
CA PRO A 17 -4.97 -2.80 25.39
C PRO A 17 -5.37 -4.27 25.28
N ALA A 18 -5.99 -4.83 26.32
CA ALA A 18 -6.43 -6.23 26.32
C ALA A 18 -7.36 -6.53 25.14
N SER A 19 -8.26 -5.60 24.79
CA SER A 19 -9.15 -5.74 23.64
C SER A 19 -8.42 -5.90 22.31
N VAL A 20 -7.22 -5.31 22.16
CA VAL A 20 -6.40 -5.44 20.96
C VAL A 20 -5.71 -6.81 20.94
N ILE A 21 -5.19 -7.26 22.09
CA ILE A 21 -4.55 -8.58 22.23
C ILE A 21 -5.52 -9.70 21.84
N GLU A 22 -6.76 -9.65 22.33
CA GLU A 22 -7.74 -10.69 22.02
C GLU A 22 -8.10 -10.72 20.53
N ARG A 23 -8.23 -9.55 19.89
CA ARG A 23 -8.48 -9.48 18.44
C ARG A 23 -7.32 -10.03 17.62
N ILE A 24 -6.08 -9.75 18.03
CA ILE A 24 -4.88 -10.30 17.39
C ILE A 24 -4.84 -11.83 17.53
N ARG A 25 -5.14 -12.36 18.72
CA ARG A 25 -5.18 -13.81 18.94
C ARG A 25 -6.20 -14.49 18.05
N LEU A 26 -7.43 -13.95 17.98
CA LEU A 26 -8.48 -14.47 17.10
C LEU A 26 -8.07 -14.42 15.63
N ALA A 27 -7.43 -13.33 15.19
CA ALA A 27 -6.95 -13.20 13.81
C ALA A 27 -5.83 -14.21 13.50
N ALA A 28 -4.86 -14.36 14.40
CA ALA A 28 -3.78 -15.32 14.25
C ALA A 28 -4.30 -16.77 14.21
N GLU A 29 -5.26 -17.11 15.08
CA GLU A 29 -5.91 -18.42 15.11
C GLU A 29 -6.71 -18.68 13.82
N ALA A 30 -7.47 -17.70 13.33
CA ALA A 30 -8.21 -17.81 12.07
C ALA A 30 -7.28 -18.04 10.86
N CYS A 31 -6.06 -17.51 10.91
CA CYS A 31 -5.01 -17.72 9.91
C CYS A 31 -4.18 -19.00 10.14
N GLY A 32 -4.40 -19.73 11.25
CA GLY A 32 -3.60 -20.91 11.61
C GLY A 32 -2.15 -20.59 11.97
N GLN A 33 -1.88 -19.38 12.46
CA GLN A 33 -0.55 -18.86 12.77
C GLN A 33 -0.36 -18.60 14.27
N SER A 34 0.90 -18.50 14.71
CA SER A 34 1.19 -17.94 16.03
C SER A 34 1.01 -16.42 16.00
N VAL A 35 0.73 -15.81 17.16
CA VAL A 35 0.61 -14.34 17.30
C VAL A 35 1.85 -13.62 16.77
N SER A 36 3.05 -14.14 17.04
CA SER A 36 4.29 -13.53 16.57
C SER A 36 4.45 -13.59 15.04
N ALA A 37 4.05 -14.70 14.41
CA ALA A 37 4.10 -14.84 12.96
C ALA A 37 3.08 -13.93 12.29
N TRP A 38 1.84 -13.91 12.80
CA TRP A 38 0.79 -13.03 12.28
C TRP A 38 1.16 -11.54 12.39
N LEU A 39 1.75 -11.13 13.51
CA LEU A 39 2.23 -9.75 13.69
C LEU A 39 3.40 -9.41 12.77
N ALA A 40 4.32 -10.35 12.54
CA ALA A 40 5.43 -10.13 11.60
C ALA A 40 4.91 -9.96 10.18
N ASP A 41 3.98 -10.80 9.74
CA ASP A 41 3.36 -10.73 8.42
C ASP A 41 2.57 -9.42 8.25
N ALA A 42 1.78 -9.03 9.25
CA ALA A 42 1.05 -7.76 9.24
C ALA A 42 1.98 -6.55 9.16
N ALA A 43 3.10 -6.57 9.90
CA ALA A 43 4.10 -5.51 9.85
C ALA A 43 4.77 -5.44 8.46
N MET A 44 5.15 -6.59 7.89
CA MET A 44 5.74 -6.66 6.55
C MET A 44 4.77 -6.16 5.49
N ALA A 45 3.51 -6.60 5.52
CA ALA A 45 2.49 -6.13 4.57
C ALA A 45 2.31 -4.61 4.63
N GLN A 46 2.31 -4.03 5.83
CA GLN A 46 2.24 -2.58 6.01
C GLN A 46 3.48 -1.88 5.45
N LEU A 47 4.68 -2.41 5.71
CA LEU A 47 5.93 -1.85 5.18
C LEU A 47 5.98 -1.92 3.66
N ASP A 48 5.55 -3.03 3.07
CA ASP A 48 5.50 -3.20 1.61
C ASP A 48 4.51 -2.26 0.95
N GLU A 49 3.36 -2.02 1.59
CA GLU A 49 2.40 -1.00 1.13
C GLU A 49 3.03 0.40 1.18
N GLN A 50 3.66 0.77 2.29
CA GLN A 50 4.35 2.07 2.40
C GLN A 50 5.48 2.21 1.37
N ALA A 51 6.26 1.16 1.14
CA ALA A 51 7.29 1.14 0.12
C ALA A 51 6.70 1.33 -1.29
N ARG A 52 5.59 0.64 -1.60
CA ARG A 52 4.86 0.82 -2.87
C ARG A 52 4.35 2.25 -3.05
N LEU A 53 3.81 2.87 -2.01
CA LEU A 53 3.36 4.27 -2.06
C LEU A 53 4.52 5.24 -2.32
N VAL A 54 5.67 5.04 -1.68
CA VAL A 54 6.85 5.89 -1.89
C VAL A 54 7.38 5.74 -3.32
N ILE A 55 7.54 4.50 -3.79
CA ILE A 55 8.00 4.22 -5.16
C ILE A 55 7.00 4.78 -6.17
N GLY A 56 5.71 4.58 -5.95
CA GLY A 56 4.65 5.10 -6.80
C GLY A 56 4.65 6.62 -6.88
N ARG A 57 4.91 7.30 -5.76
CA ARG A 57 5.05 8.76 -5.75
C ARG A 57 6.23 9.23 -6.60
N ILE A 58 7.41 8.61 -6.42
CA ILE A 58 8.60 8.95 -7.20
C ILE A 58 8.34 8.75 -8.70
N ALA A 59 7.77 7.61 -9.08
CA ALA A 59 7.45 7.32 -10.48
C ALA A 59 6.40 8.30 -11.06
N ALA A 60 5.42 8.72 -10.26
CA ALA A 60 4.45 9.72 -10.68
C ALA A 60 5.08 11.11 -10.86
N GLU A 61 5.97 11.52 -9.96
CA GLU A 61 6.73 12.78 -10.07
C GLU A 61 7.60 12.79 -11.35
N GLU A 62 8.27 11.69 -11.66
CA GLU A 62 9.05 11.54 -12.90
C GLU A 62 8.16 11.64 -14.15
N LEU A 63 7.01 10.97 -14.16
CA LEU A 63 6.07 11.00 -15.28
C LEU A 63 5.50 12.41 -15.52
N VAL A 64 5.16 13.13 -14.44
CA VAL A 64 4.70 14.52 -14.53
C VAL A 64 5.81 15.40 -15.08
N ALA A 65 7.04 15.27 -14.59
CA ALA A 65 8.17 16.05 -15.09
C ALA A 65 8.42 15.80 -16.58
N GLU A 66 8.34 14.54 -17.05
CA GLU A 66 8.47 14.20 -18.47
C GLU A 66 7.35 14.85 -19.31
N TYR A 67 6.11 14.76 -18.84
CA TYR A 67 4.96 15.38 -19.50
C TYR A 67 5.15 16.90 -19.61
N GLU A 68 5.49 17.56 -18.51
CA GLU A 68 5.64 19.02 -18.47
C GLU A 68 6.83 19.50 -19.31
N ALA A 69 7.92 18.74 -19.36
CA ALA A 69 9.04 19.03 -20.25
C ALA A 69 8.63 19.03 -21.73
N LYS A 70 7.67 18.18 -22.11
CA LYS A 70 7.21 18.03 -23.49
C LYS A 70 6.04 18.96 -23.84
N HIS A 71 5.17 19.26 -22.89
CA HIS A 71 3.88 19.91 -23.14
C HIS A 71 3.71 21.27 -22.43
N GLY A 72 4.65 21.64 -21.57
CA GLY A 72 4.51 22.77 -20.66
C GLY A 72 3.81 22.37 -19.34
N PRO A 73 3.80 23.27 -18.35
CA PRO A 73 3.26 22.98 -17.02
C PRO A 73 1.79 22.58 -17.07
N ILE A 74 1.39 21.66 -16.18
CA ILE A 74 -0.02 21.27 -16.05
C ILE A 74 -0.81 22.47 -15.51
N PRO A 75 -1.92 22.87 -16.16
CA PRO A 75 -2.72 23.99 -15.70
C PRO A 75 -3.36 23.73 -14.33
N LEU A 76 -3.43 24.77 -13.49
CA LEU A 76 -3.97 24.68 -12.13
C LEU A 76 -5.46 24.30 -12.12
N GLU A 77 -6.21 24.71 -13.14
CA GLU A 77 -7.60 24.33 -13.33
C GLU A 77 -7.77 22.81 -13.50
N THR A 78 -6.85 22.17 -14.22
CA THR A 78 -6.85 20.72 -14.41
C THR A 78 -6.57 19.99 -13.10
N ILE A 79 -5.68 20.52 -12.26
CA ILE A 79 -5.38 19.96 -10.94
C ILE A 79 -6.63 20.01 -10.05
N ALA A 80 -7.33 21.15 -10.00
CA ALA A 80 -8.54 21.31 -9.20
C ALA A 80 -9.68 20.38 -9.64
N GLU A 81 -9.83 20.15 -10.95
CA GLU A 81 -10.79 19.18 -11.49
C GLU A 81 -10.47 17.74 -11.08
N VAL A 82 -9.19 17.34 -11.11
CA VAL A 82 -8.74 16.02 -10.67
C VAL A 82 -8.96 15.83 -9.17
N GLU A 83 -8.65 16.83 -8.34
CA GLU A 83 -8.91 16.78 -6.90
C GLU A 83 -10.40 16.62 -6.59
N ALA A 84 -11.26 17.36 -7.30
CA ALA A 84 -12.72 17.24 -7.17
C ALA A 84 -13.23 15.86 -7.60
N PHE A 85 -12.65 15.28 -8.66
CA PHE A 85 -12.97 13.92 -9.12
C PHE A 85 -12.56 12.84 -8.11
N LEU A 86 -11.37 12.97 -7.51
CA LEU A 86 -10.85 12.01 -6.51
C LEU A 86 -11.58 12.10 -5.16
N ALA A 87 -12.11 13.27 -4.80
CA ALA A 87 -12.85 13.49 -3.56
C ALA A 87 -14.29 12.93 -3.59
N ALA A 88 -14.83 12.59 -4.77
CA ALA A 88 -16.14 11.97 -4.90
C ALA A 88 -16.13 10.50 -4.39
N PRO A 89 -17.23 9.97 -3.81
CA PRO A 89 -17.34 8.55 -3.46
C PRO A 89 -17.12 7.69 -4.72
N GLY A 90 -16.03 6.92 -4.69
CA GLY A 90 -15.19 6.73 -5.88
C GLY A 90 -15.78 5.94 -7.06
N PRO A 91 -15.35 6.26 -8.30
CA PRO A 91 -15.46 5.34 -9.43
C PRO A 91 -14.49 4.16 -9.27
N THR A 92 -14.89 2.99 -9.79
CA THR A 92 -14.07 1.77 -9.91
C THR A 92 -12.67 2.07 -10.43
N PRO A 93 -11.61 1.38 -9.95
CA PRO A 93 -10.27 1.55 -10.48
C PRO A 93 -10.28 1.37 -11.99
N ILE A 94 -9.79 2.37 -12.72
CA ILE A 94 -9.54 2.22 -14.15
C ILE A 94 -8.28 1.35 -14.26
N VAL A 95 -8.46 0.03 -14.20
CA VAL A 95 -7.46 -0.91 -14.72
C VAL A 95 -7.42 -0.67 -16.22
N PRO A 96 -6.28 -0.24 -16.81
CA PRO A 96 -6.18 -0.11 -18.25
C PRO A 96 -6.38 -1.49 -18.88
N THR A 97 -7.60 -1.78 -19.31
CA THR A 97 -7.94 -3.11 -19.85
C THR A 97 -7.51 -3.22 -21.32
N ASP A 98 -7.15 -2.13 -22.01
CA ASP A 98 -6.89 -2.19 -23.45
C ASP A 98 -5.63 -1.40 -23.87
N LEU A 99 -4.45 -1.96 -23.58
CA LEU A 99 -3.22 -1.65 -24.34
C LEU A 99 -2.93 -2.66 -25.46
N ARG A 100 -3.90 -3.52 -25.84
CA ARG A 100 -3.75 -4.49 -26.94
C ARG A 100 -4.39 -4.05 -28.26
N ARG A 101 -4.67 -2.76 -28.43
CA ARG A 101 -5.25 -2.23 -29.68
C ARG A 101 -4.66 -0.88 -30.07
N ILE A 102 -3.36 -0.87 -30.31
CA ILE A 102 -2.74 0.13 -31.16
C ILE A 102 -1.72 -0.59 -32.04
N GLY A 103 -2.11 -0.78 -33.30
CA GLY A 103 -1.25 -1.01 -34.47
C GLY A 103 -0.42 -2.28 -34.48
#